data_AF-A0A2V9SFI1-F1
#
_entry.id   AF-A0A2V9SFI1-F1
#
_cell.length_a   1.000
_cell.length_b   1.000
_cell.length_c   1.000
_cell.angle_alpha   90.00
_cell.angle_beta   90.00
_cell.angle_gamma   90.00
#
_symmetry.space_group_name_H-M   'P 1'
#
loop_
_entity.id
_entity.type
_entity.pdbx_description
1 polymer ?
#
loop_
_entity_poly.entity_id
_entity_poly.type
_entity_poly.pdbx_seq_one_letter_code
_entity_poly.pdbx_strand_id
1 'polypeptide(L)'
;MKSLQSPRHRASLRPANSPLKPKDGLSGPPVILKNRGLKQVEAAGLFGVRQPDVSKMLRGEFRQFSVERLLRFLVALDQDVEIVVKPHRDKNHAPALQVF
;
A
#
# COMPACT_ATOMS: atom_id res chain seq x y z
N MET A 1 -18.81 -51.62 16.06
CA MET A 1 -18.75 -50.33 16.80
C MET A 1 -17.28 -49.95 17.00
N LYS A 2 -16.76 -49.01 16.21
CA LYS A 2 -15.56 -48.19 16.50
C LYS A 2 -15.55 -47.04 15.49
N SER A 3 -15.88 -45.85 15.97
CA SER A 3 -15.99 -44.60 15.23
C SER A 3 -14.60 -44.06 14.90
N LEU A 4 -14.25 -43.97 13.60
CA LEU A 4 -13.13 -43.14 13.15
C LEU A 4 -13.67 -41.73 12.87
N GLN A 5 -13.40 -40.81 13.79
CA GLN A 5 -13.43 -39.38 13.51
C GLN A 5 -12.05 -38.98 12.96
N SER A 6 -12.00 -38.68 11.66
CA SER A 6 -10.82 -38.10 11.03
C SER A 6 -10.72 -36.60 11.37
N PRO A 7 -9.53 -36.07 11.68
CA PRO A 7 -9.37 -34.69 12.11
C PRO A 7 -9.52 -33.73 10.93
N ARG A 8 -10.32 -32.68 11.10
CA ARG A 8 -10.44 -31.58 10.14
C ARG A 8 -9.07 -30.91 9.97
N HIS A 9 -8.55 -30.89 8.75
CA HIS A 9 -7.38 -30.12 8.36
C HIS A 9 -7.56 -28.66 8.78
N ARG A 10 -6.75 -28.24 9.76
CA ARG A 10 -6.62 -26.84 10.17
C ARG A 10 -5.97 -26.10 9.01
N ALA A 11 -6.77 -25.37 8.23
CA ALA A 11 -6.23 -24.43 7.24
C ALA A 11 -5.21 -23.53 7.97
N SER A 12 -3.97 -23.59 7.53
CA SER A 12 -2.90 -22.71 8.02
C SER A 12 -3.27 -21.28 7.65
N LEU A 13 -3.95 -20.59 8.57
CA LEU A 13 -4.16 -19.17 8.54
C LEU A 13 -2.78 -18.53 8.60
N ARG A 14 -2.26 -18.11 7.44
CA ARG A 14 -1.10 -17.22 7.39
C ARG A 14 -1.39 -16.06 8.36
N PRO A 15 -0.48 -15.74 9.30
CA PRO A 15 -0.72 -14.65 10.21
C PRO A 15 -0.92 -13.37 9.39
N ALA A 16 -1.93 -12.57 9.75
CA ALA A 16 -2.32 -11.36 9.03
C ALA A 16 -1.20 -10.28 8.94
N ASN A 17 -0.04 -10.54 9.55
CA ASN A 17 1.14 -9.68 9.62
C ASN A 17 2.42 -10.29 9.02
N SER A 18 2.36 -11.33 8.18
CA SER A 18 3.57 -11.75 7.45
C SER A 18 4.06 -10.62 6.53
N PRO A 19 5.33 -10.20 6.60
CA PRO A 19 5.86 -9.17 5.71
C PRO A 19 5.83 -9.70 4.27
N LEU A 20 4.96 -9.10 3.45
CA LEU A 20 4.93 -9.31 2.00
C LEU A 20 6.27 -8.82 1.43
N LYS A 21 6.97 -9.66 0.65
CA LYS A 21 8.21 -9.23 -0.01
C LYS A 21 7.92 -8.03 -0.93
N PRO A 22 8.73 -6.95 -0.90
CA PRO A 22 8.60 -5.87 -1.87
C PRO A 22 8.67 -6.44 -3.28
N LYS A 23 7.75 -6.01 -4.17
CA LYS A 23 7.97 -6.17 -5.60
C LYS A 23 8.96 -5.07 -5.99
N ASP A 24 10.08 -5.48 -6.57
CA ASP A 24 11.23 -4.62 -6.84
C ASP A 24 10.78 -3.35 -7.61
N GLY A 25 11.14 -2.17 -7.08
CA GLY A 25 10.94 -0.87 -7.75
C GLY A 25 9.83 0.06 -7.25
N LEU A 26 9.03 -0.27 -6.23
CA LEU A 26 7.98 0.64 -5.72
C LEU A 26 8.47 1.50 -4.53
N SER A 27 8.57 2.83 -4.71
CA SER A 27 8.83 3.82 -3.64
C SER A 27 7.54 4.35 -2.96
N GLY A 28 6.42 3.62 -3.06
CA GLY A 28 5.12 4.07 -2.57
C GLY A 28 4.91 3.97 -1.05
N PRO A 29 3.77 4.48 -0.53
CA PRO A 29 3.45 4.45 0.90
C PRO A 29 3.66 3.08 1.58
N PRO A 30 3.32 1.92 0.95
CA PRO A 30 3.60 0.60 1.53
C PRO A 30 5.05 0.29 1.87
N VAL A 31 6.01 0.80 1.09
CA VAL A 31 7.43 0.52 1.31
C VAL A 31 7.99 1.37 2.44
N ILE A 32 7.58 2.65 2.50
CA ILE A 32 7.98 3.55 3.58
C ILE A 32 7.42 3.07 4.93
N LEU A 33 6.17 2.59 4.96
CA LEU A 33 5.57 2.00 6.17
C LEU A 33 6.39 0.81 6.69
N LYS A 34 6.86 -0.07 5.80
CA LYS A 34 7.70 -1.22 6.17
C LYS A 34 9.04 -0.76 6.73
N ASN A 35 9.68 0.22 6.08
CA ASN A 35 10.97 0.76 6.53
C ASN A 35 10.87 1.42 7.91
N ARG A 36 9.72 2.04 8.22
CA ARG A 36 9.42 2.65 9.54
C ARG A 36 8.93 1.65 10.59
N GLY A 37 8.72 0.38 10.25
CA GLY A 37 8.22 -0.64 11.18
C GLY A 37 6.79 -0.41 11.68
N LEU A 38 5.98 0.39 10.96
CA LEU A 38 4.63 0.76 11.40
C LEU A 38 3.64 -0.40 11.24
N LYS A 39 2.87 -0.67 12.29
CA LYS A 39 1.73 -1.58 12.23
C LYS A 39 0.61 -0.95 11.42
N GLN A 40 -0.25 -1.78 10.83
CA GLN A 40 -1.36 -1.30 9.99
C GLN A 40 -2.33 -0.37 10.73
N VAL A 41 -2.53 -0.57 12.04
CA VAL A 41 -3.39 0.27 12.88
C VAL A 41 -2.75 1.65 13.12
N GLU A 42 -1.44 1.70 13.32
CA GLU A 42 -0.70 2.96 13.49
C GLU A 42 -0.70 3.76 12.19
N ALA A 43 -0.46 3.09 11.06
CA ALA A 43 -0.58 3.67 9.73
C ALA A 43 -2.01 4.16 9.45
N ALA A 44 -3.03 3.46 9.92
CA ALA A 44 -4.43 3.86 9.75
C ALA A 44 -4.70 5.18 10.49
N GLY A 45 -4.20 5.30 11.72
CA GLY A 45 -4.25 6.55 12.50
C GLY A 45 -3.50 7.68 11.80
N LEU A 46 -2.27 7.42 11.36
CA LEU A 46 -1.42 8.40 10.65
C LEU A 46 -2.10 8.95 9.39
N PHE A 47 -2.78 8.08 8.63
CA PHE A 47 -3.44 8.47 7.38
C PHE A 47 -4.87 8.99 7.55
N GLY A 48 -5.45 8.89 8.75
CA GLY A 48 -6.87 9.19 8.97
C GLY A 48 -7.80 8.25 8.21
N VAL A 49 -7.45 6.96 8.10
CA VAL A 49 -8.20 5.93 7.35
C VAL A 49 -8.52 4.74 8.24
N ARG A 50 -9.33 3.80 7.76
CA ARG A 50 -9.58 2.56 8.50
C ARG A 50 -8.47 1.55 8.21
N GLN A 51 -8.11 0.74 9.20
CA GLN A 51 -7.09 -0.31 9.02
C GLN A 51 -7.34 -1.26 7.83
N PRO A 52 -8.58 -1.64 7.47
CA PRO A 52 -8.84 -2.40 6.23
C PRO A 52 -8.40 -1.68 4.96
N ASP A 53 -8.46 -0.35 4.93
CA ASP A 53 -7.99 0.44 3.79
C ASP A 53 -6.45 0.33 3.68
N VAL A 54 -5.74 0.40 4.80
CA VAL A 54 -4.27 0.18 4.84
C VAL A 54 -3.92 -1.23 4.37
N SER A 55 -4.66 -2.25 4.81
CA SER A 55 -4.43 -3.64 4.40
C SER A 55 -4.56 -3.82 2.88
N LYS A 56 -5.61 -3.24 2.27
CA LYS A 56 -5.80 -3.21 0.82
C LYS A 56 -4.67 -2.49 0.11
N MET A 57 -4.26 -1.32 0.61
CA MET A 57 -3.13 -0.58 0.06
C MET A 57 -1.83 -1.40 0.08
N LEU A 58 -1.54 -2.10 1.18
CA LEU A 58 -0.37 -2.98 1.30
C LEU A 58 -0.42 -4.20 0.36
N ARG A 59 -1.60 -4.58 -0.12
CA ARG A 59 -1.82 -5.61 -1.15
C ARG A 59 -1.76 -5.07 -2.58
N GLY A 60 -1.55 -3.75 -2.75
CA GLY A 60 -1.51 -3.09 -4.05
C GLY A 60 -2.88 -2.68 -4.59
N GLU A 61 -3.93 -2.72 -3.77
CA GLU A 61 -5.28 -2.32 -4.18
C GLU A 61 -5.46 -0.80 -4.04
N PHE A 62 -4.96 -0.05 -5.01
CA PHE A 62 -4.99 1.42 -4.97
C PHE A 62 -6.23 2.06 -5.61
N ARG A 63 -7.04 1.29 -6.36
CA ARG A 63 -8.19 1.81 -7.16
C ARG A 63 -9.21 2.61 -6.34
N GLN A 64 -9.27 2.38 -5.04
CA GLN A 64 -10.20 3.03 -4.11
C GLN A 64 -9.65 4.33 -3.49
N PHE A 65 -8.38 4.67 -3.75
CA PHE A 65 -7.75 5.90 -3.25
C PHE A 65 -7.62 6.91 -4.39
N SER A 66 -8.04 8.14 -4.13
CA SER A 66 -7.73 9.25 -5.05
C SER A 66 -6.22 9.53 -5.04
N VAL A 67 -5.72 10.12 -6.13
CA VAL A 67 -4.33 10.61 -6.21
C VAL A 67 -4.03 11.55 -5.06
N GLU A 68 -4.90 12.52 -4.79
CA GLU A 68 -4.77 13.45 -3.66
C GLU A 68 -4.57 12.73 -2.32
N ARG A 69 -5.31 11.65 -2.08
CA ARG A 69 -5.19 10.86 -0.86
C ARG A 69 -3.86 10.11 -0.79
N LEU A 70 -3.36 9.61 -1.92
CA LEU A 70 -2.03 8.99 -2.00
C LEU A 70 -0.92 10.01 -1.73
N LEU A 71 -1.03 11.23 -2.27
CA LEU A 71 -0.07 12.32 -2.01
C LEU A 71 -0.08 12.71 -0.53
N ARG A 72 -1.26 12.81 0.10
CA ARG A 72 -1.37 13.04 1.55
C ARG A 72 -0.70 11.95 2.38
N PHE A 73 -0.74 10.69 1.95
CA PHE A 73 -0.03 9.61 2.65
C PHE A 73 1.48 9.78 2.56
N LEU A 74 2.02 10.22 1.41
CA LEU A 74 3.44 10.51 1.27
C LEU A 74 3.87 11.63 2.22
N VAL A 75 3.12 12.72 2.28
CA VAL A 75 3.38 13.83 3.21
C VAL A 75 3.29 13.37 4.68
N ALA A 76 2.29 12.56 5.03
CA ALA A 76 2.16 12.00 6.38
C ALA A 76 3.30 11.02 6.74
N LEU A 77 4.05 10.54 5.74
CA LEU A 77 5.25 9.74 5.90
C LEU A 77 6.52 10.58 5.78
N ASP A 78 6.43 11.87 6.10
CA ASP A 78 7.51 12.86 6.02
C ASP A 78 8.26 12.82 4.69
N GLN A 79 7.52 12.63 3.59
CA GLN A 79 8.06 12.79 2.25
C GLN A 79 7.68 14.16 1.72
N ASP A 80 8.66 14.86 1.17
CA ASP A 80 8.40 16.03 0.36
C ASP A 80 7.82 15.61 -0.99
N VAL A 81 6.76 16.31 -1.42
CA VAL A 81 6.08 16.05 -2.69
C VAL A 81 6.12 17.33 -3.51
N GLU A 82 6.88 17.31 -4.60
CA GLU A 82 6.93 18.41 -5.56
C GLU A 82 6.10 18.08 -6.80
N ILE A 83 5.19 18.98 -7.17
CA ILE A 83 4.40 18.87 -8.41
C ILE A 83 4.77 20.02 -9.33
N VAL A 84 5.50 19.72 -10.40
CA VAL A 84 5.93 20.72 -11.37
C VAL A 84 5.06 20.64 -12.62
N VAL A 85 4.24 21.68 -12.84
CA VAL A 85 3.42 21.81 -14.06
C VAL A 85 4.19 22.62 -15.09
N LYS A 86 4.42 22.03 -16.28
CA LYS A 86 5.09 22.69 -17.40
C LYS A 86 4.21 22.60 -18.65
N PRO A 87 4.22 23.61 -19.54
CA PRO A 87 3.57 23.49 -20.83
C PRO A 87 4.08 22.27 -21.60
N HIS A 88 3.16 21.52 -22.20
CA HIS A 88 3.52 20.39 -23.04
C HIS A 88 4.08 20.91 -24.38
N ARG A 89 5.31 20.51 -24.70
CA ARG A 89 6.05 21.00 -25.90
C ARG A 89 6.47 19.88 -26.85
N ASP A 90 6.30 18.63 -26.46
CA ASP A 90 6.61 17.48 -27.30
C ASP A 90 5.44 17.26 -28.28
N LYS A 91 5.74 17.09 -29.56
CA LYS A 91 4.72 16.81 -30.58
C LYS A 91 4.53 15.30 -30.82
N ASN A 92 5.48 14.49 -30.35
CA ASN A 92 5.55 13.05 -30.61
C ASN A 92 5.03 12.21 -29.42
N HIS A 93 4.90 12.80 -28.24
CA HIS A 93 4.42 12.12 -27.03
C HIS A 93 3.22 12.85 -26.45
N ALA A 94 2.28 12.13 -25.84
CA ALA A 94 1.18 12.75 -25.11
C ALA A 94 1.67 13.37 -23.78
N PRO A 95 0.95 14.36 -23.21
CA PRO A 95 1.20 14.83 -21.85
C PRO A 95 1.15 13.67 -20.85
N ALA A 96 2.07 13.67 -19.89
CA ALA A 96 2.17 12.61 -18.90
C ALA A 96 2.43 13.18 -17.49
N LEU A 97 1.89 12.50 -16.48
CA LEU A 97 2.29 12.67 -15.10
C LEU A 97 3.45 11.70 -14.81
N GLN A 98 4.61 12.24 -14.50
CA GLN A 98 5.81 11.45 -14.20
C GLN A 98 6.12 11.51 -12.70
N VAL A 99 6.57 10.39 -12.15
CA VAL A 99 7.11 10.27 -10.80
C VAL A 99 8.55 9.77 -10.98
N PHE A 100 9.51 10.51 -10.45
CA PHE A 100 10.95 10.24 -10.59
C PHE A 100 11.52 9.52 -9.36
#